data_AF-A0A060A0W7-F1
#
_entry.id   AF-A0A060A0W7-F1
#
_cell.length_a   1.000
_cell.length_b   1.000
_cell.length_c   1.000
_cell.angle_alpha   90.00
_cell.angle_beta   90.00
_cell.angle_gamma   90.00
#
_symmetry.space_group_name_H-M   'P 1'
#
loop_
_entity.id
_entity.type
_entity.pdbx_description
1 polymer ?
#
loop_
_entity_poly.entity_id
_entity_poly.type
_entity_poly.pdbx_seq_one_letter_code
_entity_poly.pdbx_strand_id
1 'polypeptide(L)'
;MDLDALHAHFIAASRAAPDYLEDYLMDGVELAAEPGQAGPDVHAVRQEWAVILERAINRLQENERVALSLYILEGLTLEEVAEVLGCGSKSSALRVVNAAIFKCRSYLAEQSLSLVDF
;
A
#
# COMPACT_ATOMS: atom_id res chain seq x y z
N MET A 1 -4.01 12.40 -3.35
CA MET A 1 -2.89 12.01 -2.47
C MET A 1 -1.72 11.61 -3.36
N ASP A 2 -0.48 11.94 -3.01
CA ASP A 2 0.72 11.71 -3.83
C ASP A 2 1.22 10.25 -3.70
N LEU A 3 1.91 9.73 -4.72
CA LEU A 3 2.51 8.37 -4.74
C LEU A 3 3.48 8.16 -3.56
N ASP A 4 4.08 9.26 -3.10
CA ASP A 4 4.91 9.33 -1.90
C ASP A 4 4.17 8.91 -0.62
N ALA A 5 2.89 9.25 -0.47
CA ALA A 5 2.09 8.87 0.69
C ALA A 5 1.77 7.37 0.68
N LEU A 6 1.49 6.82 -0.51
CA LEU A 6 1.27 5.39 -0.69
C LEU A 6 2.56 4.60 -0.38
N HIS A 7 3.70 5.09 -0.84
CA HIS A 7 5.00 4.50 -0.54
C HIS A 7 5.31 4.54 0.96
N ALA A 8 5.13 5.69 1.64
CA ALA A 8 5.34 5.80 3.08
C ALA A 8 4.46 4.80 3.86
N HIS A 9 3.19 4.69 3.46
CA HIS A 9 2.25 3.75 4.05
C HIS A 9 2.70 2.29 3.88
N PHE A 10 3.17 1.90 2.69
CA PHE A 10 3.65 0.54 2.44
C PHE A 10 4.96 0.20 3.16
N ILE A 11 5.90 1.14 3.29
CA ILE A 11 7.13 0.94 4.09
C ILE A 11 6.77 0.67 5.56
N ALA A 12 5.88 1.50 6.09
CA ALA A 12 5.47 1.42 7.48
C ALA A 12 4.68 0.14 7.74
N ALA A 13 3.72 -0.19 6.85
CA ALA A 13 2.98 -1.44 6.88
C ALA A 13 3.92 -2.64 6.78
N SER A 14 4.89 -2.65 5.83
CA SER A 14 5.85 -3.74 5.59
C SER A 14 6.64 -4.11 6.84
N ARG A 15 7.03 -3.11 7.65
CA ARG A 15 7.75 -3.32 8.92
C ARG A 15 6.86 -3.85 10.04
N ALA A 16 5.54 -3.70 9.94
CA ALA A 16 4.62 -3.85 11.07
C ALA A 16 3.71 -5.10 11.08
N ALA A 17 3.60 -5.92 10.02
CA ALA A 17 2.59 -7.00 10.06
C ALA A 17 3.07 -8.25 10.81
N PRO A 18 2.26 -8.72 11.78
CA PRO A 18 1.18 -9.66 11.46
C PRO A 18 -0.25 -9.26 11.90
N ASP A 19 -1.24 -9.81 11.17
CA ASP A 19 -2.66 -10.11 11.45
C ASP A 19 -3.75 -9.11 11.85
N TYR A 20 -3.53 -7.82 12.11
CA TYR A 20 -4.64 -6.85 12.17
C TYR A 20 -4.33 -5.58 11.38
N LEU A 21 -4.56 -5.69 10.07
CA LEU A 21 -4.45 -4.56 9.15
C LEU A 21 -5.43 -3.43 9.56
N GLU A 22 -6.61 -3.78 10.07
CA GLU A 22 -7.65 -2.83 10.52
C GLU A 22 -7.14 -1.91 11.66
N ASP A 23 -6.40 -2.46 12.63
CA ASP A 23 -5.80 -1.70 13.73
C ASP A 23 -4.70 -0.75 13.23
N TYR A 24 -3.85 -1.20 12.30
CA TYR A 24 -2.78 -0.36 11.74
C TYR A 24 -3.31 0.79 10.86
N LEU A 25 -4.44 0.56 10.18
CA LEU A 25 -5.07 1.53 9.30
C LEU A 25 -5.93 2.54 10.07
N MET A 26 -6.58 2.11 11.16
CA MET A 26 -7.32 3.01 12.05
C MET A 26 -6.40 3.88 12.92
N ASP A 27 -5.18 3.42 13.25
CA ASP A 27 -4.24 4.12 14.14
C ASP A 27 -3.11 4.88 13.40
N GLY A 28 -3.02 4.75 12.06
CA GLY A 28 -1.77 4.99 11.32
C GLY A 28 -1.75 6.09 10.25
N VAL A 29 -2.62 7.12 10.32
CA VAL A 29 -2.47 8.32 9.46
C VAL A 29 -1.70 9.42 10.19
N GLU A 30 -0.49 9.10 10.65
CA GLU A 30 0.48 10.12 11.08
C GLU A 30 1.91 9.70 10.70
N LEU A 31 2.12 9.48 9.40
CA LEU A 31 3.46 9.30 8.83
C LEU A 31 3.61 10.14 7.56
N ALA A 32 3.42 11.44 7.72
CA ALA A 32 4.07 12.40 6.83
C ALA A 32 5.42 12.75 7.45
N ALA A 33 6.50 12.09 7.00
CA ALA A 33 7.82 12.67 7.20
C ALA A 33 7.82 14.04 6.51
N GLU A 34 8.04 15.10 7.29
CA GLU A 34 8.07 16.50 6.85
C GLU A 34 8.77 16.64 5.48
N PRO A 35 8.08 17.07 4.41
CA PRO A 35 8.70 17.29 3.12
C PRO A 35 9.62 18.51 3.20
N GLY A 36 10.91 18.27 3.46
CA GLY A 36 11.91 19.35 3.52
C GLY A 36 13.33 18.96 3.92
N GLN A 37 13.55 17.75 4.45
CA GLN A 37 14.88 17.31 4.95
C GLN A 37 15.43 16.07 4.24
N ALA A 38 14.83 15.67 3.12
CA ALA A 38 15.31 14.56 2.31
C ALA A 38 16.48 15.02 1.42
N GLY A 39 17.71 14.59 1.75
CA GLY A 39 18.87 14.75 0.88
C GLY A 39 18.68 14.09 -0.50
N PRO A 40 19.58 14.35 -1.46
CA PRO A 40 19.49 13.80 -2.82
C PRO A 40 19.49 12.26 -2.84
N ASP A 41 20.13 11.63 -1.85
CA ASP A 41 20.10 10.19 -1.59
C ASP A 41 18.69 9.69 -1.23
N VAL A 42 18.00 10.39 -0.32
CA VAL A 42 16.64 10.05 0.10
C VAL A 42 15.65 10.21 -1.05
N HIS A 43 15.82 11.24 -1.90
CA HIS A 43 15.00 11.42 -3.09
C HIS A 43 15.19 10.29 -4.11
N ALA A 44 16.44 9.88 -4.38
CA ALA A 44 16.73 8.79 -5.32
C ALA A 44 16.11 7.47 -4.84
N VAL A 45 16.26 7.15 -3.55
CA VAL A 45 15.65 5.96 -2.94
C VAL A 45 14.12 6.03 -3.04
N ARG A 46 13.49 7.18 -2.76
CA ARG A 46 12.03 7.33 -2.91
C ARG A 46 11.56 7.04 -4.34
N GLN A 47 12.25 7.57 -5.34
CA GLN A 47 11.89 7.35 -6.74
C GLN A 47 12.04 5.89 -7.17
N GLU A 48 13.11 5.21 -6.74
CA GLU A 48 13.32 3.81 -7.07
C GLU A 48 12.22 2.91 -6.47
N TRP A 49 11.87 3.15 -5.21
CA TRP A 49 10.80 2.43 -4.55
C TRP A 49 9.41 2.75 -5.12
N ALA A 50 9.17 3.99 -5.55
CA ALA A 50 7.95 4.37 -6.25
C ALA A 50 7.77 3.57 -7.55
N VAL A 51 8.84 3.37 -8.32
CA VAL A 51 8.82 2.54 -9.54
C VAL A 51 8.53 1.08 -9.22
N ILE A 52 9.10 0.54 -8.13
CA ILE A 52 8.83 -0.83 -7.68
C ILE A 52 7.37 -0.98 -7.25
N LEU A 53 6.84 -0.02 -6.51
CA LEU A 53 5.45 -0.03 -6.06
C LEU A 53 4.47 0.07 -7.24
N GLU A 54 4.75 0.92 -8.22
CA GLU A 54 3.96 1.01 -9.45
C GLU A 54 3.92 -0.34 -10.18
N ARG A 55 5.06 -1.03 -10.29
CA ARG A 55 5.12 -2.39 -10.84
C ARG A 55 4.32 -3.39 -10.02
N ALA A 56 4.33 -3.27 -8.70
CA ALA A 56 3.55 -4.12 -7.80
C ALA A 56 2.05 -3.95 -8.05
N ILE A 57 1.59 -2.70 -8.08
CA ILE A 57 0.19 -2.33 -8.34
C ILE A 57 -0.22 -2.78 -9.74
N ASN A 58 0.67 -2.64 -10.72
CA ASN A 58 0.42 -3.08 -12.10
C ASN A 58 0.21 -4.59 -12.25
N ARG A 59 0.69 -5.41 -11.29
CA ARG A 59 0.47 -6.86 -11.26
C ARG A 59 -0.82 -7.27 -10.54
N LEU A 60 -1.49 -6.35 -9.85
CA LEU A 60 -2.77 -6.61 -9.24
C LEU A 60 -3.85 -6.85 -10.30
N GLN A 61 -4.79 -7.73 -9.97
CA GLN A 61 -6.02 -7.86 -10.75
C GLN A 61 -6.80 -6.55 -10.70
N GLU A 62 -7.67 -6.30 -11.69
CA GLU A 62 -8.42 -5.04 -11.79
C GLU A 62 -9.24 -4.76 -10.52
N ASN A 63 -9.96 -5.77 -10.02
CA ASN A 63 -10.73 -5.70 -8.78
C ASN A 63 -9.86 -5.39 -7.54
N GLU A 64 -8.66 -5.96 -7.46
CA GLU A 64 -7.70 -5.73 -6.38
C GLU A 64 -7.15 -4.30 -6.40
N ARG A 65 -6.83 -3.79 -7.60
CA ARG A 65 -6.34 -2.43 -7.81
C ARG A 65 -7.41 -1.41 -7.45
N VAL A 66 -8.64 -1.61 -7.91
CA VAL A 66 -9.78 -0.74 -7.59
C VAL A 66 -10.06 -0.79 -6.08
N ALA A 67 -10.13 -1.98 -5.47
CA ALA A 67 -10.34 -2.11 -4.03
C ALA A 67 -9.27 -1.37 -3.22
N LEU A 68 -8.00 -1.50 -3.60
CA LEU A 68 -6.88 -0.84 -2.93
C LEU A 68 -6.95 0.68 -3.08
N SER A 69 -7.32 1.19 -4.27
CA SER A 69 -7.50 2.62 -4.53
C SER A 69 -8.62 3.22 -3.68
N LEU A 70 -9.80 2.60 -3.72
CA LEU A 70 -10.95 3.05 -2.93
C LEU A 70 -10.62 3.08 -1.44
N TYR A 71 -9.94 2.03 -0.96
CA TYR A 71 -9.65 1.89 0.45
C TYR A 71 -8.54 2.82 0.96
N ILE A 72 -7.41 2.91 0.25
CA ILE A 72 -6.23 3.67 0.72
C ILE A 72 -6.22 5.12 0.23
N LEU A 73 -6.61 5.37 -1.02
CA LEU A 73 -6.52 6.71 -1.62
C LEU A 73 -7.78 7.53 -1.37
N GLU A 74 -8.95 6.89 -1.46
CA GLU A 74 -10.23 7.54 -1.26
C GLU A 74 -10.73 7.42 0.18
N GLY A 75 -10.10 6.57 1.00
CA GLY A 75 -10.41 6.43 2.43
C GLY A 75 -11.75 5.79 2.71
N LEU A 76 -12.32 5.05 1.75
CA LEU A 76 -13.59 4.36 1.92
C LEU A 76 -13.45 3.25 2.97
N THR A 77 -14.50 3.06 3.75
CA THR A 77 -14.66 1.91 4.65
C THR A 77 -14.82 0.63 3.86
N LEU A 78 -14.58 -0.52 4.50
CA LEU A 78 -14.75 -1.82 3.86
C LEU A 78 -16.22 -2.10 3.47
N GLU A 79 -17.18 -1.53 4.20
CA GLU A 79 -18.60 -1.51 3.80
C GLU A 79 -18.79 -0.76 2.48
N GLU A 80 -18.30 0.47 2.36
CA GLU A 80 -18.43 1.29 1.14
C GLU A 80 -17.68 0.65 -0.04
N VAL A 81 -16.48 0.10 0.19
CA VAL A 81 -15.74 -0.66 -0.83
C VAL A 81 -16.55 -1.87 -1.30
N ALA A 82 -17.24 -2.56 -0.40
CA ALA A 82 -18.07 -3.72 -0.77
C ALA A 82 -19.28 -3.33 -1.62
N GLU A 83 -19.88 -2.17 -1.34
CA GLU A 83 -20.97 -1.60 -2.13
C GLU A 83 -20.49 -1.19 -3.52
N VAL A 84 -19.38 -0.45 -3.61
CA VAL A 84 -18.82 0.03 -4.88
C VAL A 84 -18.37 -1.12 -5.78
N LEU A 85 -17.73 -2.16 -5.21
CA LEU A 85 -17.28 -3.34 -5.96
C LEU A 85 -18.39 -4.36 -6.22
N GLY A 86 -19.57 -4.21 -5.61
CA GLY A 86 -20.67 -5.17 -5.72
C GLY A 86 -20.34 -6.56 -5.16
N CYS A 87 -19.39 -6.68 -4.23
CA CYS A 87 -18.97 -7.97 -3.67
C CYS A 87 -19.82 -8.44 -2.46
N GLY A 88 -20.86 -7.65 -2.11
CA GLY A 88 -21.99 -8.04 -1.27
C GLY A 88 -21.74 -8.10 0.24
N SER A 89 -20.49 -7.95 0.71
CA SER A 89 -20.18 -7.96 2.15
C SER A 89 -18.84 -7.29 2.48
N LYS A 90 -18.76 -6.67 3.66
CA LYS A 90 -17.52 -6.14 4.26
C LYS A 90 -16.38 -7.16 4.22
N SER A 91 -16.65 -8.40 4.62
CA SER A 91 -15.64 -9.47 4.66
C SER A 91 -15.07 -9.82 3.28
N SER A 92 -15.87 -9.65 2.22
CA SER A 92 -15.39 -9.89 0.86
C SER A 92 -14.52 -8.75 0.36
N ALA A 93 -14.88 -7.50 0.64
CA ALA A 93 -14.02 -6.35 0.38
C ALA A 93 -12.68 -6.47 1.14
N LEU A 94 -12.72 -6.82 2.44
CA LEU A 94 -11.52 -7.03 3.25
C LEU A 94 -10.58 -8.06 2.63
N ARG A 95 -11.12 -9.18 2.14
CA ARG A 95 -10.31 -10.23 1.50
C ARG A 95 -9.60 -9.71 0.24
N VAL A 96 -10.29 -8.92 -0.58
CA VAL A 96 -9.72 -8.34 -1.81
C VAL A 96 -8.64 -7.31 -1.47
N VAL A 97 -8.91 -6.41 -0.53
CA VAL A 97 -7.94 -5.40 -0.06
C VAL A 97 -6.70 -6.08 0.54
N ASN A 98 -6.88 -7.08 1.41
CA ASN A 98 -5.78 -7.83 2.00
C ASN A 98 -4.96 -8.58 0.94
N ALA A 99 -5.61 -9.20 -0.06
CA ALA A 99 -4.92 -9.86 -1.15
C ALA A 99 -4.06 -8.87 -1.95
N ALA A 100 -4.61 -7.69 -2.26
CA ALA A 100 -3.88 -6.62 -2.95
C ALA A 100 -2.64 -6.17 -2.16
N ILE A 101 -2.83 -5.86 -0.87
CA ILE A 101 -1.75 -5.42 0.01
C ILE A 101 -0.68 -6.50 0.17
N PHE A 102 -1.09 -7.75 0.38
CA PHE A 102 -0.16 -8.86 0.50
C PHE A 102 0.70 -9.00 -0.76
N LYS A 103 0.09 -9.00 -1.96
CA LYS A 103 0.83 -9.09 -3.23
C LYS A 103 1.81 -7.93 -3.41
N CYS A 104 1.39 -6.71 -3.10
CA CYS A 104 2.30 -5.56 -3.15
C CYS A 104 3.48 -5.76 -2.20
N ARG A 105 3.23 -6.14 -0.95
CA ARG A 105 4.28 -6.36 0.06
C ARG A 105 5.24 -7.48 -0.31
N SER A 106 4.73 -8.60 -0.82
CA SER A 106 5.57 -9.70 -1.31
C SER A 106 6.47 -9.22 -2.44
N TYR A 107 5.93 -8.46 -3.40
CA TYR A 107 6.73 -7.93 -4.49
C TYR A 107 7.79 -6.94 -4.02
N LEU A 108 7.44 -6.01 -3.12
CA LEU A 108 8.41 -5.09 -2.54
C LEU A 108 9.51 -5.83 -1.76
N ALA A 109 9.14 -6.85 -0.98
CA ALA A 109 10.11 -7.67 -0.24
C ALA A 109 11.09 -8.38 -1.18
N GLU A 110 10.58 -9.04 -2.23
CA GLU A 110 11.39 -9.70 -3.27
C GLU A 110 12.34 -8.72 -3.95
N GLN A 111 11.87 -7.54 -4.34
CA GLN A 111 12.71 -6.53 -4.98
C GLN A 111 13.72 -5.92 -4.00
N SER A 112 13.33 -5.69 -2.74
CA SER A 112 14.25 -5.16 -1.72
C SER A 112 15.41 -6.11 -1.44
N LEU A 113 15.15 -7.42 -1.35
CA LEU A 113 16.18 -8.46 -1.22
C LEU A 113 17.16 -8.41 -2.40
N SER A 114 16.65 -8.20 -3.63
CA SER A 114 17.51 -8.07 -4.81
C SER A 114 18.34 -6.78 -4.90
N LEU A 115 17.97 -5.74 -4.15
CA LEU A 115 18.68 -4.47 -4.11
C LEU A 115 19.83 -4.45 -3.08
N VAL A 116 19.82 -5.34 -2.08
CA VAL A 116 20.86 -5.41 -1.04
C VAL A 116 22.07 -6.27 -1.45
N ASP A 117 22.02 -6.92 -2.62
CA ASP A 117 23.05 -7.82 -3.13
C ASP A 117 24.18 -7.12 -3.94
N PHE A 118 24.36 -5.80 -3.80
CA PHE A 118 25.39 -5.01 -4.51
C PHE A 118 26.35 -4.26 -3.59
#